data_AF-A0A1H2WQ84-F1
#
_entry.id   AF-A0A1H2WQ84-F1
#
_cell.length_a   1.000
_cell.length_b   1.000
_cell.length_c   1.000
_cell.angle_alpha   90.00
_cell.angle_beta   90.00
_cell.angle_gamma   90.00
#
_symmetry.space_group_name_H-M   'P 1'
#
loop_
_entity.id
_entity.type
_entity.pdbx_description
1 polymer ?
#
loop_
_entity_poly.entity_id
_entity_poly.type
_entity_poly.pdbx_seq_one_letter_code
_entity_poly.pdbx_strand_id
1 'polypeptide(L)'
;MKMQFFTYGVATICASLAIFMLLRGGPESDSIPDDLSNRTVETDIRQIAVGAPETRELVLRGKLAKFWQVVDQKAPEDLDYVVSRFFEARSSLRTSEDVRKKLDRELLAYRLRLAKYSQALSDKQRIDIINARIQFLQIFDDPKTCALVARHGAGNLNYDQLSLVYLELDQVMATMVSHLIDARASGDNNEANALTLPTDEDYDQLVDRMKDGGWSDLELQPLLLDTWRDPEYCQIYLSYLENVAAMPGKSGAAIRVDEIDGFLQPQ
;
A
#
# COMPACT_ATOMS: atom_id res chain seq x y z
N MET A 1 -21.54 -8.86 -33.00
CA MET A 1 -20.27 -9.55 -32.71
C MET A 1 -20.04 -9.41 -31.21
N LYS A 2 -20.20 -10.49 -30.43
CA LYS A 2 -20.04 -10.44 -28.96
C LYS A 2 -18.54 -10.41 -28.64
N MET A 3 -18.05 -9.31 -28.08
CA MET A 3 -16.66 -9.11 -27.66
C MET A 3 -16.31 -10.04 -26.50
N GLN A 4 -15.62 -11.15 -26.78
CA GLN A 4 -15.04 -12.07 -25.78
C GLN A 4 -13.70 -11.58 -25.22
N PHE A 5 -13.32 -10.32 -25.45
CA PHE A 5 -12.06 -9.75 -24.98
C PHE A 5 -12.13 -9.12 -23.57
N PHE A 6 -13.33 -8.93 -23.01
CA PHE A 6 -13.51 -8.28 -21.70
C PHE A 6 -13.14 -9.16 -20.50
N THR A 7 -13.40 -10.47 -20.57
CA THR A 7 -13.23 -11.39 -19.43
C THR A 7 -11.78 -11.67 -19.05
N TYR A 8 -10.82 -11.54 -19.97
CA TYR A 8 -9.40 -11.78 -19.65
C TYR A 8 -8.65 -10.51 -19.22
N GLY A 9 -9.14 -9.32 -19.59
CA GLY A 9 -8.50 -8.05 -19.23
C GLY A 9 -8.74 -7.68 -17.77
N VAL A 10 -9.99 -7.73 -17.30
CA VAL A 10 -10.37 -7.18 -15.99
C VAL A 10 -9.88 -8.03 -14.82
N ALA A 11 -9.89 -9.36 -14.96
CA ALA A 11 -9.30 -10.28 -13.97
C ALA A 11 -7.76 -10.11 -13.82
N THR A 12 -7.10 -9.38 -14.74
CA THR A 12 -5.67 -9.09 -14.71
C THR A 12 -5.36 -7.69 -14.14
N ILE A 13 -6.38 -6.87 -13.85
CA ILE A 13 -6.21 -5.50 -13.32
C ILE A 13 -5.77 -5.50 -11.84
N CYS A 14 -5.93 -6.64 -11.14
CA CYS A 14 -5.44 -6.86 -9.77
C CYS A 14 -3.90 -6.86 -9.65
N ALA A 15 -3.17 -6.74 -10.75
CA ALA A 15 -1.72 -6.69 -10.74
C ALA A 15 -1.24 -5.29 -10.36
N SER A 16 -1.46 -4.83 -9.12
CA SER A 16 -0.73 -3.69 -8.57
C SER A 16 0.67 -4.15 -8.16
N LEU A 17 1.67 -3.92 -9.02
CA LEU A 17 3.06 -4.21 -8.71
C LEU A 17 3.60 -3.11 -7.80
N ALA A 18 4.53 -3.49 -6.93
CA ALA A 18 5.45 -2.63 -6.22
C ALA A 18 4.94 -1.90 -4.96
N ILE A 19 5.30 -2.54 -3.85
CA ILE A 19 6.01 -1.88 -2.74
C ILE A 19 7.46 -2.42 -2.61
N PHE A 20 7.81 -3.45 -3.39
CA PHE A 20 9.12 -4.12 -3.32
C PHE A 20 10.31 -3.27 -3.82
N MET A 21 10.11 -2.33 -4.75
CA MET A 21 11.21 -1.52 -5.31
C MET A 21 11.50 -0.22 -4.57
N LEU A 22 10.71 0.14 -3.56
CA LEU A 22 11.00 1.32 -2.71
C LEU A 22 12.06 1.07 -1.65
N LEU A 23 12.32 -0.20 -1.34
CA LEU A 23 13.11 -0.65 -0.19
C LEU A 23 14.43 -1.32 -0.62
N ARG A 24 14.59 -1.60 -1.91
CA ARG A 24 15.90 -1.68 -2.56
C ARG A 24 16.22 -0.25 -2.99
N GLY A 25 17.24 0.36 -2.38
CA GLY A 25 17.63 1.74 -2.64
C GLY A 25 17.44 2.16 -4.10
N GLY A 26 16.84 3.34 -4.28
CA GLY A 26 16.80 4.02 -5.56
C GLY A 26 18.18 4.13 -6.20
N PRO A 27 18.26 4.54 -7.48
CA PRO A 27 19.50 4.52 -8.26
C PRO A 27 20.64 5.10 -7.44
N GLU A 28 21.76 4.36 -7.39
CA GLU A 28 23.00 4.72 -6.70
C GLU A 28 23.26 6.23 -6.84
N SER A 29 22.91 6.97 -5.79
CA SER A 29 23.06 8.41 -5.71
C SER A 29 24.33 8.65 -4.92
N ASP A 30 25.43 8.79 -5.65
CA ASP A 30 26.76 9.16 -5.15
C ASP A 30 26.82 10.61 -4.61
N SER A 31 25.77 11.12 -3.97
CA SER A 31 25.78 12.49 -3.46
C SER A 31 24.86 12.72 -2.26
N ILE A 32 25.12 12.05 -1.15
CA ILE A 32 24.81 12.61 0.18
C ILE A 32 26.11 13.24 0.70
N PRO A 33 26.13 14.51 1.15
CA PRO A 33 27.30 15.06 1.83
C PRO A 33 27.66 14.20 3.06
N ASP A 34 28.86 13.62 3.04
CA ASP A 34 29.36 12.58 3.97
C ASP A 34 29.30 12.91 5.48
N ASP A 35 28.99 14.15 5.86
CA ASP A 35 29.18 14.64 7.23
C ASP A 35 27.89 14.61 8.08
N LEU A 36 26.69 14.55 7.45
CA LEU A 36 25.39 14.48 8.16
C LEU A 36 24.80 13.07 8.22
N SER A 37 25.12 12.20 7.26
CA SER A 37 24.67 10.81 7.27
C SER A 37 25.39 10.00 8.36
N ASN A 38 26.73 10.11 8.46
CA ASN A 38 27.54 9.29 9.37
C ASN A 38 27.28 9.53 10.87
N ARG A 39 26.97 10.76 11.29
CA ARG A 39 26.64 11.05 12.70
C ARG A 39 25.28 10.47 13.12
N THR A 40 24.31 10.47 12.22
CA THR A 40 22.98 9.90 12.46
C THR A 40 23.08 8.36 12.47
N VAL A 41 23.87 7.79 11.55
CA VAL A 41 24.16 6.35 11.44
C VAL A 41 24.79 5.76 12.70
N GLU A 42 25.85 6.38 13.23
CA GLU A 42 26.46 5.89 14.46
C GLU A 42 25.54 6.04 15.67
N THR A 43 24.68 7.07 15.68
CA THR A 43 23.73 7.31 16.77
C THR A 43 22.61 6.27 16.77
N ASP A 44 22.02 5.97 15.62
CA ASP A 44 20.94 4.98 15.48
C ASP A 44 21.44 3.56 15.80
N ILE A 45 22.62 3.17 15.29
CA ILE A 45 23.22 1.85 15.58
C ILE A 45 23.60 1.73 17.06
N ARG A 46 24.16 2.79 17.65
CA ARG A 46 24.46 2.81 19.10
C ARG A 46 23.19 2.76 19.93
N GLN A 47 22.11 3.44 19.53
CA GLN A 47 20.82 3.42 20.23
C GLN A 47 20.16 2.03 20.19
N ILE A 48 20.21 1.32 19.06
CA ILE A 48 19.76 -0.08 18.97
C ILE A 48 20.58 -1.00 19.89
N ALA A 49 21.86 -0.69 20.08
CA ALA A 49 22.74 -1.44 20.97
C ALA A 49 22.49 -1.18 22.47
N VAL A 50 21.78 -0.10 22.83
CA VAL A 50 21.52 0.32 24.22
C VAL A 50 20.31 -0.40 24.83
N GLY A 51 19.23 -0.63 24.07
CA GLY A 51 18.05 -1.30 24.60
C GLY A 51 16.80 -1.33 23.70
N ALA A 52 15.77 -2.04 24.17
CA ALA A 52 14.47 -2.13 23.50
C ALA A 52 13.68 -0.80 23.48
N PRO A 53 13.70 0.05 24.53
CA PRO A 53 13.05 1.36 24.50
C PRO A 53 13.59 2.29 23.41
N GLU A 54 14.90 2.33 23.24
CA GLU A 54 15.59 3.14 22.23
C GLU A 54 15.30 2.63 20.81
N THR A 55 15.20 1.30 20.65
CA THR A 55 14.80 0.68 19.39
C THR A 55 13.35 1.01 19.01
N ARG A 56 12.44 1.10 19.99
CA ARG A 56 11.05 1.55 19.75
C ARG A 56 11.02 3.00 19.27
N GLU A 57 11.77 3.89 19.91
CA GLU A 57 11.84 5.31 19.55
C GLU A 57 12.34 5.52 18.12
N LEU A 58 13.31 4.73 17.68
CA LEU A 58 13.80 4.74 16.30
C LEU A 58 12.72 4.32 15.28
N VAL A 59 11.97 3.25 15.58
CA VAL A 59 10.87 2.80 14.72
C VAL A 59 9.77 3.88 14.62
N LEU A 60 9.46 4.55 15.73
CA LEU A 60 8.42 5.57 15.82
C LEU A 60 8.78 6.93 15.22
N ARG A 61 10.05 7.17 14.90
CA ARG A 61 10.55 8.42 14.28
C ARG A 61 11.07 8.24 12.86
N GLY A 62 11.14 7.00 12.37
CA GLY A 62 11.64 6.68 11.05
C GLY A 62 10.65 7.02 9.92
N LYS A 63 10.96 6.53 8.71
CA LYS A 63 10.00 6.53 7.60
C LYS A 63 8.77 5.72 8.00
N LEU A 64 7.59 6.19 7.60
CA LEU A 64 6.30 5.61 7.99
C LEU A 64 6.00 5.69 9.50
N ALA A 65 6.37 6.81 10.13
CA ALA A 65 6.17 7.02 11.56
C ALA A 65 4.69 6.95 11.95
N LYS A 66 3.77 7.50 11.15
CA LYS A 66 2.34 7.47 11.46
C LYS A 66 1.81 6.03 11.48
N PHE A 67 2.23 5.20 10.53
CA PHE A 67 1.92 3.78 10.52
C PHE A 67 2.33 3.13 11.85
N TRP A 68 3.58 3.28 12.26
CA TRP A 68 4.08 2.64 13.49
C TRP A 68 3.45 3.21 14.76
N GLN A 69 3.10 4.50 14.77
CA GLN A 69 2.34 5.11 15.87
C GLN A 69 0.94 4.51 15.99
N VAL A 70 0.26 4.19 14.88
CA VAL A 70 -1.02 3.48 14.93
C VAL A 70 -0.84 2.08 15.51
N VAL A 71 0.20 1.36 15.10
CA VAL A 71 0.52 0.03 15.68
C VAL A 71 0.80 0.14 17.17
N ASP A 72 1.60 1.10 17.61
CA ASP A 72 1.90 1.39 19.03
C ASP A 72 0.63 1.61 19.85
N GLN A 73 -0.31 2.38 19.31
CA GLN A 73 -1.55 2.75 20.01
C GLN A 73 -2.59 1.62 20.04
N LYS A 74 -2.72 0.86 18.94
CA LYS A 74 -3.81 -0.12 18.77
C LYS A 74 -3.40 -1.57 19.00
N ALA A 75 -2.13 -1.88 18.83
CA ALA A 75 -1.55 -3.20 18.97
C ALA A 75 -0.10 -3.10 19.51
N PRO A 76 0.10 -2.52 20.71
CA PRO A 76 1.42 -2.28 21.28
C PRO A 76 2.29 -3.56 21.33
N GLU A 77 1.66 -4.72 21.54
CA GLU A 77 2.30 -6.03 21.54
C GLU A 77 2.89 -6.44 20.18
N ASP A 78 2.29 -5.99 19.07
CA ASP A 78 2.85 -6.22 17.74
C ASP A 78 4.10 -5.38 17.52
N LEU A 79 4.10 -4.13 18.01
CA LEU A 79 5.28 -3.27 17.94
C LEU A 79 6.40 -3.80 18.85
N ASP A 80 6.06 -4.30 20.04
CA ASP A 80 7.03 -4.98 20.92
C ASP A 80 7.67 -6.19 20.24
N TYR A 81 6.88 -6.98 19.50
CA TYR A 81 7.40 -8.10 18.71
C TYR A 81 8.37 -7.64 17.61
N VAL A 82 8.02 -6.58 16.87
CA VAL A 82 8.90 -6.00 15.83
C VAL A 82 10.20 -5.48 16.46
N VAL A 83 10.11 -4.73 17.55
CA VAL A 83 11.26 -4.20 18.30
C VAL A 83 12.16 -5.35 18.80
N SER A 84 11.58 -6.42 19.31
CA SER A 84 12.32 -7.60 19.78
C SER A 84 13.10 -8.26 18.64
N ARG A 85 12.47 -8.46 17.47
CA ARG A 85 13.13 -9.00 16.27
C ARG A 85 14.19 -8.08 15.69
N PHE A 86 14.05 -6.77 15.90
CA PHE A 86 15.05 -5.78 15.53
C PHE A 86 16.27 -5.89 16.44
N PHE A 87 16.03 -5.97 17.74
CA PHE A 87 17.05 -6.11 18.77
C PHE A 87 17.81 -7.44 18.71
N GLU A 88 17.14 -8.54 18.35
CA GLU A 88 17.77 -9.85 18.08
C GLU A 88 18.72 -9.78 16.88
N ALA A 89 18.36 -9.00 15.86
CA ALA A 89 19.17 -8.82 14.66
C ALA A 89 20.33 -7.84 14.85
N ARG A 90 20.46 -7.16 15.99
CA ARG A 90 21.39 -6.03 16.20
C ARG A 90 22.85 -6.33 15.82
N SER A 91 23.33 -7.55 16.07
CA SER A 91 24.71 -7.96 15.76
C SER A 91 24.99 -8.04 14.25
N SER A 92 23.94 -8.11 13.43
CA SER A 92 24.01 -8.12 11.97
C SER A 92 23.78 -6.76 11.32
N LEU A 93 23.33 -5.75 12.08
CA LEU A 93 23.06 -4.40 11.60
C LEU A 93 24.34 -3.54 11.74
N ARG A 94 25.07 -3.37 10.65
CA ARG A 94 26.37 -2.67 10.66
C ARG A 94 26.32 -1.29 10.05
N THR A 95 25.27 -0.99 9.30
CA THR A 95 25.06 0.26 8.58
C THR A 95 23.62 0.74 8.72
N SER A 96 23.34 2.02 8.50
CA SER A 96 21.95 2.51 8.42
C SER A 96 21.16 1.88 7.29
N GLU A 97 21.85 1.45 6.22
CA GLU A 97 21.20 0.70 5.14
C GLU A 97 20.72 -0.67 5.62
N ASP A 98 21.46 -1.34 6.51
CA ASP A 98 21.02 -2.60 7.13
C ASP A 98 19.81 -2.38 8.05
N VAL A 99 19.83 -1.31 8.84
CA VAL A 99 18.73 -0.89 9.71
C VAL A 99 17.48 -0.62 8.86
N ARG A 100 17.61 0.16 7.78
CA ARG A 100 16.52 0.45 6.84
C ARG A 100 15.95 -0.83 6.23
N LYS A 101 16.81 -1.66 5.63
CA LYS A 101 16.39 -2.96 5.03
C LYS A 101 15.70 -3.87 6.03
N LYS A 102 16.09 -3.83 7.32
CA LYS A 102 15.44 -4.61 8.36
C LYS A 102 14.05 -4.04 8.69
N LEU A 103 13.91 -2.72 8.87
CA LEU A 103 12.62 -2.07 9.10
C LEU A 103 11.65 -2.37 7.97
N ASP A 104 12.13 -2.29 6.74
CA ASP A 104 11.40 -2.59 5.52
C ASP A 104 10.87 -4.03 5.47
N ARG A 105 11.70 -4.99 5.89
CA ARG A 105 11.30 -6.40 6.00
C ARG A 105 10.27 -6.61 7.10
N GLU A 106 10.41 -5.95 8.25
CA GLU A 106 9.44 -6.07 9.34
C GLU A 106 8.10 -5.42 8.96
N LEU A 107 8.12 -4.27 8.30
CA LEU A 107 6.94 -3.63 7.72
C LEU A 107 6.22 -4.59 6.77
N LEU A 108 6.94 -5.18 5.81
CA LEU A 108 6.35 -6.12 4.86
C LEU A 108 5.76 -7.35 5.57
N ALA A 109 6.52 -7.94 6.49
CA ALA A 109 6.08 -9.11 7.24
C ALA A 109 4.82 -8.80 8.07
N TYR A 110 4.75 -7.61 8.66
CA TYR A 110 3.60 -7.18 9.44
C TYR A 110 2.37 -6.92 8.56
N ARG A 111 2.53 -6.26 7.41
CA ARG A 111 1.44 -6.08 6.43
C ARG A 111 0.89 -7.41 5.92
N LEU A 112 1.77 -8.34 5.57
CA LEU A 112 1.41 -9.70 5.18
C LEU A 112 0.62 -10.44 6.27
N ARG A 113 1.03 -10.28 7.53
CA ARG A 113 0.31 -10.86 8.67
C ARG A 113 -1.10 -10.29 8.81
N LEU A 114 -1.27 -8.99 8.51
CA LEU A 114 -2.55 -8.32 8.55
C LEU A 114 -3.43 -8.58 7.32
N ALA A 115 -2.83 -8.96 6.18
CA ALA A 115 -3.54 -9.19 4.92
C ALA A 115 -4.69 -10.21 5.05
N LYS A 116 -4.52 -11.25 5.87
CA LYS A 116 -5.57 -12.25 6.14
C LYS A 116 -6.85 -11.67 6.76
N TYR A 117 -6.81 -10.45 7.31
CA TYR A 117 -7.95 -9.77 7.91
C TYR A 117 -8.65 -8.79 6.94
N SER A 118 -8.21 -8.67 5.69
CA SER A 118 -8.87 -7.83 4.67
C SER A 118 -10.34 -8.20 4.46
N GLN A 119 -10.65 -9.49 4.47
CA GLN A 119 -12.00 -10.02 4.35
C GLN A 119 -12.86 -9.70 5.58
N ALA A 120 -12.25 -9.52 6.76
CA ALA A 120 -12.94 -9.17 7.99
C ALA A 120 -13.23 -7.66 8.10
N LEU A 121 -12.68 -6.83 7.21
CA LEU A 121 -13.03 -5.40 7.14
C LEU A 121 -14.53 -5.26 6.82
N SER A 122 -15.20 -4.38 7.57
CA SER A 122 -16.53 -3.91 7.19
C SER A 122 -16.48 -3.15 5.87
N ASP A 123 -17.60 -3.09 5.16
CA ASP A 123 -17.68 -2.41 3.87
C ASP A 123 -17.29 -0.93 3.97
N LYS A 124 -17.68 -0.26 5.06
CA LYS A 124 -17.27 1.12 5.37
C LYS A 124 -15.75 1.24 5.47
N GLN A 125 -15.08 0.37 6.23
CA GLN A 125 -13.63 0.43 6.37
C GLN A 125 -12.91 0.22 5.03
N ARG A 126 -13.45 -0.62 4.14
CA ARG A 126 -12.88 -0.81 2.81
C ARG A 126 -13.02 0.43 1.94
N ILE A 127 -14.19 1.05 1.97
CA ILE A 127 -14.44 2.33 1.29
C ILE A 127 -13.47 3.41 1.82
N ASP A 128 -13.28 3.49 3.14
CA ASP A 128 -12.36 4.44 3.76
C ASP A 128 -10.89 4.23 3.29
N ILE A 129 -10.45 2.97 3.17
CA ILE A 129 -9.11 2.63 2.64
C ILE A 129 -8.97 3.05 1.16
N ILE A 130 -9.97 2.74 0.33
CA ILE A 130 -9.95 3.08 -1.09
C ILE A 130 -9.98 4.59 -1.29
N ASN A 131 -10.79 5.31 -0.51
CA ASN A 131 -10.83 6.78 -0.53
C ASN A 131 -9.50 7.40 -0.11
N ALA A 132 -8.83 6.85 0.91
CA ALA A 132 -7.48 7.29 1.27
C ALA A 132 -6.48 7.10 0.11
N ARG A 133 -6.58 5.99 -0.62
CA ARG A 133 -5.76 5.73 -1.82
C ARG A 133 -6.06 6.73 -2.95
N ILE A 134 -7.33 7.03 -3.20
CA ILE A 134 -7.76 8.05 -4.18
C ILE A 134 -7.14 9.41 -3.83
N GLN A 135 -7.31 9.86 -2.58
CA GLN A 135 -6.75 11.13 -2.10
C GLN A 135 -5.23 11.18 -2.26
N PHE A 136 -4.54 10.07 -1.95
CA PHE A 136 -3.10 9.96 -2.16
C PHE A 136 -2.70 10.08 -3.63
N LEU A 137 -3.42 9.44 -4.55
CA LEU A 137 -3.08 9.53 -5.98
C LEU A 137 -3.41 10.92 -6.56
N GLN A 138 -4.40 11.61 -6.01
CA GLN A 138 -4.80 12.96 -6.43
C GLN A 138 -3.79 14.05 -6.08
N ILE A 139 -2.81 13.80 -5.19
CA ILE A 139 -1.77 14.79 -4.85
C ILE A 139 -0.79 15.03 -6.01
N PHE A 140 -0.73 14.10 -6.97
CA PHE A 140 0.23 14.15 -8.06
C PHE A 140 -0.34 14.96 -9.23
N ASP A 141 0.08 16.23 -9.32
CA ASP A 141 -0.30 17.12 -10.43
C ASP A 141 0.22 16.65 -11.80
N ASP A 142 1.26 15.80 -11.81
CA ASP A 142 1.81 15.18 -13.03
C ASP A 142 1.13 13.82 -13.30
N PRO A 143 0.36 13.68 -14.40
CA PRO A 143 -0.33 12.43 -14.75
C PRO A 143 0.63 11.24 -14.88
N LYS A 144 1.87 11.48 -15.32
CA LYS A 144 2.88 10.43 -15.46
C LYS A 144 3.36 9.93 -14.10
N THR A 145 3.63 10.83 -13.15
CA THR A 145 3.98 10.48 -11.77
C THR A 145 2.83 9.76 -11.10
N CYS A 146 1.60 10.23 -11.24
CA CYS A 146 0.42 9.53 -10.75
C CYS A 146 0.32 8.10 -11.32
N ALA A 147 0.45 7.93 -12.64
CA ALA A 147 0.37 6.61 -13.26
C ALA A 147 1.51 5.69 -12.83
N LEU A 148 2.73 6.22 -12.67
CA LEU A 148 3.86 5.49 -12.09
C LEU A 148 3.56 5.05 -10.66
N VAL A 149 3.01 5.93 -9.81
CA VAL A 149 2.66 5.62 -8.43
C VAL A 149 1.51 4.64 -8.32
N ALA A 150 0.47 4.80 -9.15
CA ALA A 150 -0.67 3.90 -9.21
C ALA A 150 -0.25 2.49 -9.60
N ARG A 151 0.65 2.37 -10.59
CA ARG A 151 1.05 1.08 -11.18
C ARG A 151 2.22 0.39 -10.48
N HIS A 152 3.23 1.17 -10.09
CA HIS A 152 4.55 0.72 -9.63
C HIS A 152 4.92 1.26 -8.25
N GLY A 153 3.97 1.88 -7.54
CA GLY A 153 4.29 2.64 -6.34
C GLY A 153 5.38 3.67 -6.62
N ALA A 154 6.19 3.99 -5.62
CA ALA A 154 7.21 5.02 -5.76
C ALA A 154 8.59 4.52 -6.26
N GLY A 155 8.72 3.26 -6.72
CA GLY A 155 10.01 2.66 -7.07
C GLY A 155 10.74 3.34 -8.24
N ASN A 156 10.03 4.05 -9.11
CA ASN A 156 10.56 4.70 -10.32
C ASN A 156 10.63 6.23 -10.22
N LEU A 157 10.55 6.78 -9.00
CA LEU A 157 10.51 8.22 -8.77
C LEU A 157 11.86 8.81 -8.42
N ASN A 158 12.03 10.10 -8.72
CA ASN A 158 13.20 10.86 -8.27
C ASN A 158 13.10 11.22 -6.77
N TYR A 159 14.17 11.78 -6.18
CA TYR A 159 14.23 12.04 -4.73
C TYR A 159 13.12 12.98 -4.20
N ASP A 160 12.80 14.03 -4.94
CA ASP A 160 11.78 15.00 -4.52
C ASP A 160 10.37 14.39 -4.61
N GLN A 161 10.10 13.65 -5.68
CA GLN A 161 8.87 12.86 -5.85
C GLN A 161 8.74 11.77 -4.77
N LEU A 162 9.83 11.08 -4.44
CA LEU A 162 9.89 10.08 -3.38
C LEU A 162 9.50 10.67 -2.03
N SER A 163 10.03 11.84 -1.70
CA SER A 163 9.76 12.49 -0.40
C SER A 163 8.29 12.86 -0.24
N LEU A 164 7.66 13.41 -1.28
CA LEU A 164 6.21 13.69 -1.28
C LEU A 164 5.40 12.40 -1.14
N VAL A 165 5.75 11.35 -1.89
CA VAL A 165 5.06 10.05 -1.78
C VAL A 165 5.19 9.48 -0.37
N TYR A 166 6.37 9.52 0.26
CA TYR A 166 6.54 8.91 1.58
C TYR A 166 5.62 9.53 2.63
N LEU A 167 5.42 10.85 2.60
CA LEU A 167 4.56 11.54 3.56
C LEU A 167 3.09 11.11 3.43
N GLU A 168 2.60 11.04 2.20
CA GLU A 168 1.20 10.74 1.92
C GLU A 168 0.90 9.24 1.95
N LEU A 169 1.86 8.42 1.49
CA LEU A 169 1.80 6.96 1.64
C LEU A 169 1.76 6.55 3.12
N ASP A 170 2.50 7.22 4.01
CA ASP A 170 2.43 6.98 5.45
C ASP A 170 1.01 7.15 5.98
N GLN A 171 0.30 8.18 5.50
CA GLN A 171 -1.08 8.43 5.91
C GLN A 171 -2.03 7.31 5.43
N VAL A 172 -1.93 6.89 4.17
CA VAL A 172 -2.74 5.79 3.63
C VAL A 172 -2.46 4.48 4.37
N MET A 173 -1.18 4.19 4.59
CA MET A 173 -0.73 3.01 5.33
C MET A 173 -1.23 3.02 6.77
N ALA A 174 -1.22 4.17 7.44
CA ALA A 174 -1.76 4.36 8.79
C ALA A 174 -3.28 4.11 8.86
N THR A 175 -4.04 4.62 7.88
CA THR A 175 -5.49 4.35 7.78
C THR A 175 -5.77 2.85 7.59
N MET A 176 -5.06 2.22 6.65
CA MET A 176 -5.24 0.80 6.37
C MET A 176 -4.87 -0.08 7.56
N VAL A 177 -3.72 0.15 8.20
CA VAL A 177 -3.28 -0.66 9.34
C VAL A 177 -4.22 -0.51 10.53
N SER A 178 -4.73 0.71 10.77
CA SER A 178 -5.73 0.98 11.80
C SER A 178 -6.96 0.09 11.62
N HIS A 179 -7.51 0.05 10.41
CA HIS A 179 -8.69 -0.75 10.10
C HIS A 179 -8.44 -2.25 10.11
N LEU A 180 -7.26 -2.72 9.68
CA LEU A 180 -6.91 -4.13 9.72
C LEU A 180 -6.70 -4.63 11.15
N ILE A 181 -6.14 -3.81 12.05
CA ILE A 181 -6.04 -4.14 13.48
C ILE A 181 -7.44 -4.21 14.10
N ASP A 182 -8.32 -3.25 13.79
CA ASP A 182 -9.72 -3.28 14.25
C ASP A 182 -10.46 -4.53 13.73
N ALA A 183 -10.25 -4.87 12.45
CA ALA A 183 -10.81 -6.06 11.82
C ALA A 183 -10.26 -7.36 12.44
N ARG A 184 -8.98 -7.42 12.81
CA ARG A 184 -8.40 -8.54 13.56
C ARG A 184 -9.11 -8.74 14.90
N ALA A 185 -9.25 -7.69 15.69
CA ALA A 185 -9.91 -7.75 16.99
C ALA A 185 -11.39 -8.17 16.88
N SER A 186 -12.02 -7.86 15.74
CA SER A 186 -13.40 -8.22 15.43
C SER A 186 -13.54 -9.59 14.75
N GLY A 187 -12.45 -10.09 14.14
CA GLY A 187 -12.36 -11.23 13.23
C GLY A 187 -12.10 -12.57 13.91
N ASP A 188 -11.56 -12.59 15.13
CA ASP A 188 -11.47 -13.81 15.96
C ASP A 188 -12.84 -14.44 16.27
N ASN A 189 -13.95 -13.81 15.85
CA ASN A 189 -15.33 -14.28 16.04
C ASN A 189 -16.14 -14.48 14.74
N ASN A 190 -15.60 -14.24 13.53
CA ASN A 190 -16.44 -14.04 12.32
C ASN A 190 -16.01 -14.82 11.05
N GLU A 191 -15.75 -16.13 11.15
CA GLU A 191 -15.64 -17.04 9.99
C GLU A 191 -16.91 -17.02 9.09
N ALA A 192 -18.05 -16.55 9.61
CA ALA A 192 -19.33 -16.53 8.90
C ALA A 192 -19.46 -15.43 7.80
N ASN A 193 -18.50 -14.51 7.69
CA ASN A 193 -18.56 -13.38 6.76
C ASN A 193 -17.44 -13.38 5.69
N ALA A 194 -16.77 -14.52 5.47
CA ALA A 194 -15.82 -14.63 4.37
C ALA A 194 -16.52 -14.28 3.04
N LEU A 195 -16.13 -13.15 2.44
CA LEU A 195 -16.67 -12.76 1.16
C LEU A 195 -16.12 -13.68 0.08
N THR A 196 -16.98 -13.97 -0.89
CA THR A 196 -16.58 -14.62 -2.12
C THR A 196 -15.65 -13.69 -2.90
N LEU A 197 -14.65 -14.28 -3.55
CA LEU A 197 -13.84 -13.56 -4.54
C LEU A 197 -14.75 -12.95 -5.61
N PRO A 198 -14.38 -11.78 -6.18
CA PRO A 198 -15.13 -11.18 -7.26
C PRO A 198 -15.16 -12.12 -8.47
N THR A 199 -16.29 -12.12 -9.15
CA THR A 199 -16.53 -12.86 -10.38
C THR A 199 -16.40 -11.95 -11.60
N ASP A 200 -16.27 -12.53 -12.78
CA ASP A 200 -16.31 -11.78 -14.05
C ASP A 200 -17.57 -10.91 -14.17
N GLU A 201 -18.72 -11.39 -13.68
CA GLU A 201 -19.98 -10.64 -13.68
C GLU A 201 -19.93 -9.41 -12.76
N ASP A 202 -19.20 -9.47 -11.64
CA ASP A 202 -19.02 -8.32 -10.77
C ASP A 202 -18.20 -7.23 -11.47
N TYR A 203 -17.18 -7.63 -12.21
CA TYR A 203 -16.35 -6.72 -13.00
C TYR A 203 -17.07 -6.16 -14.22
N ASP A 204 -17.92 -6.95 -14.89
CA ASP A 204 -18.77 -6.46 -15.97
C ASP A 204 -19.73 -5.37 -15.45
N GLN A 205 -20.32 -5.55 -14.26
CA GLN A 205 -21.16 -4.50 -13.63
C GLN A 205 -20.36 -3.23 -13.30
N LEU A 206 -19.10 -3.36 -12.88
CA LEU A 206 -18.23 -2.21 -12.65
C LEU A 206 -17.94 -1.46 -13.94
N VAL A 207 -17.62 -2.18 -15.02
CA VAL A 207 -17.39 -1.59 -16.34
C VAL A 207 -18.65 -0.89 -16.85
N ASP A 208 -19.82 -1.51 -16.74
CA ASP A 208 -21.09 -0.90 -17.14
C ASP A 208 -21.37 0.38 -16.33
N ARG A 209 -21.06 0.39 -15.04
CA ARG A 209 -21.16 1.60 -14.21
C ARG A 209 -20.22 2.71 -14.67
N MET A 210 -18.98 2.38 -15.03
CA MET A 210 -18.05 3.37 -15.59
C MET A 210 -18.58 3.94 -16.91
N LYS A 211 -19.20 3.10 -17.75
CA LYS A 211 -19.85 3.53 -18.99
C LYS A 211 -21.04 4.45 -18.77
N ASP A 212 -21.89 4.13 -17.80
CA ASP A 212 -22.99 5.01 -17.38
C ASP A 212 -22.48 6.36 -16.84
N GLY A 213 -21.26 6.37 -16.29
CA GLY A 213 -20.54 7.58 -15.88
C GLY A 213 -19.93 8.40 -17.02
N GLY A 214 -20.02 7.94 -18.27
CA GLY A 214 -19.57 8.66 -19.46
C GLY A 214 -18.30 8.11 -20.12
N TRP A 215 -17.71 7.03 -19.61
CA TRP A 215 -16.52 6.41 -20.19
C TRP A 215 -16.88 5.47 -21.36
N SER A 216 -16.26 5.66 -22.53
CA SER A 216 -16.39 4.73 -23.65
C SER A 216 -15.48 3.51 -23.52
N ASP A 217 -15.78 2.44 -24.28
CA ASP A 217 -14.91 1.26 -24.37
C ASP A 217 -13.47 1.61 -24.80
N LEU A 218 -13.31 2.64 -25.63
CA LEU A 218 -12.01 3.10 -26.10
C LEU A 218 -11.23 3.77 -24.97
N GLU A 219 -11.88 4.65 -24.21
CA GLU A 219 -11.26 5.36 -23.08
C GLU A 219 -10.98 4.43 -21.90
N LEU A 220 -11.66 3.28 -21.79
CA LEU A 220 -11.34 2.27 -20.79
C LEU A 220 -10.16 1.37 -21.20
N GLN A 221 -9.75 1.35 -22.48
CA GLN A 221 -8.66 0.47 -22.93
C GLN A 221 -7.37 0.61 -22.13
N PRO A 222 -6.92 1.82 -21.73
CA PRO A 222 -5.67 1.93 -20.98
C PRO A 222 -5.69 1.19 -19.66
N LEU A 223 -6.85 1.17 -18.99
CA LEU A 223 -7.07 0.42 -17.77
C LEU A 223 -7.15 -1.09 -18.05
N LEU A 224 -7.94 -1.48 -19.06
CA LEU A 224 -8.20 -2.89 -19.41
C LEU A 224 -6.97 -3.63 -19.96
N LEU A 225 -6.09 -2.92 -20.66
CA LEU A 225 -4.86 -3.44 -21.28
C LEU A 225 -3.61 -3.15 -20.43
N ASP A 226 -3.79 -2.53 -19.27
CA ASP A 226 -2.70 -2.12 -18.38
C ASP A 226 -1.63 -1.25 -19.07
N THR A 227 -2.05 -0.36 -19.97
CA THR A 227 -1.14 0.57 -20.66
C THR A 227 -0.89 1.81 -19.81
N TRP A 228 -0.26 1.63 -18.65
CA TRP A 228 0.01 2.69 -17.66
C TRP A 228 0.82 3.89 -18.16
N ARG A 229 1.47 3.76 -19.32
CA ARG A 229 2.21 4.87 -19.97
C ARG A 229 1.28 5.83 -20.73
N ASP A 230 0.02 5.45 -20.89
CA ASP A 230 -0.99 6.32 -21.48
C ASP A 230 -1.21 7.56 -20.59
N PRO A 231 -1.21 8.78 -21.14
CA PRO A 231 -1.44 10.00 -20.37
C PRO A 231 -2.76 10.01 -19.59
N GLU A 232 -3.78 9.29 -20.05
CA GLU A 232 -5.10 9.24 -19.43
C GLU A 232 -5.20 8.18 -18.34
N TYR A 233 -4.23 7.25 -18.25
CA TYR A 233 -4.30 6.09 -17.35
C TYR A 233 -4.58 6.48 -15.90
N CYS A 234 -3.88 7.49 -15.36
CA CYS A 234 -4.09 7.95 -13.99
C CYS A 234 -5.55 8.39 -13.75
N GLN A 235 -6.13 9.16 -14.67
CA GLN A 235 -7.50 9.66 -14.52
C GLN A 235 -8.52 8.53 -14.62
N ILE A 236 -8.30 7.59 -15.55
CA ILE A 236 -9.15 6.40 -15.69
C ILE A 236 -9.05 5.53 -14.44
N TYR A 237 -7.84 5.36 -13.88
CA TYR A 237 -7.62 4.57 -12.67
C TYR A 237 -8.24 5.22 -11.42
N LEU A 238 -8.16 6.55 -11.29
CA LEU A 238 -8.87 7.27 -10.24
C LEU A 238 -10.38 7.08 -10.35
N SER A 239 -10.94 7.21 -11.56
CA SER A 239 -12.37 6.97 -11.78
C SER A 239 -12.77 5.51 -11.52
N TYR A 240 -11.90 4.56 -11.84
CA TYR A 240 -12.09 3.16 -11.47
C TYR A 240 -12.20 3.00 -9.95
N LEU A 241 -11.26 3.54 -9.18
CA LEU A 241 -11.29 3.45 -7.72
C LEU A 241 -12.54 4.14 -7.12
N GLU A 242 -12.95 5.29 -7.67
CA GLU A 242 -14.18 5.98 -7.27
C GLU A 242 -15.42 5.11 -7.51
N ASN A 243 -15.47 4.42 -8.65
CA ASN A 243 -16.56 3.50 -8.96
C ASN A 243 -16.55 2.25 -8.08
N VAL A 244 -15.37 1.68 -7.79
CA VAL A 244 -15.20 0.59 -6.83
C VAL A 244 -15.68 1.01 -5.44
N ALA A 245 -15.33 2.21 -4.98
CA ALA A 245 -15.78 2.73 -3.68
C ALA A 245 -17.32 2.94 -3.64
N ALA A 246 -17.91 3.39 -4.74
CA ALA A 246 -19.34 3.70 -4.82
C ALA A 246 -20.24 2.50 -5.18
N MET A 247 -19.66 1.35 -5.55
CA MET A 247 -20.44 0.18 -5.99
C MET A 247 -21.21 -0.45 -4.83
N PRO A 248 -22.54 -0.61 -4.91
CA PRO A 248 -23.33 -1.15 -3.82
C PRO A 248 -23.28 -2.69 -3.76
N GLY A 249 -23.75 -3.24 -2.64
CA GLY A 249 -24.05 -4.65 -2.51
C GLY A 249 -22.83 -5.58 -2.48
N LYS A 250 -23.07 -6.87 -2.71
CA LYS A 250 -22.07 -7.93 -2.58
C LYS A 250 -20.97 -7.84 -3.64
N SER A 251 -21.34 -7.49 -4.88
CA SER A 251 -20.41 -7.30 -5.99
C SER A 251 -19.39 -6.21 -5.68
N GLY A 252 -19.85 -5.04 -5.24
CA GLY A 252 -18.95 -3.97 -4.79
C GLY A 252 -18.09 -4.39 -3.60
N ALA A 253 -18.68 -5.07 -2.62
CA ALA A 253 -17.93 -5.55 -1.46
C ALA A 253 -16.81 -6.54 -1.84
N ALA A 254 -17.06 -7.44 -2.82
CA ALA A 254 -16.08 -8.42 -3.30
C ALA A 254 -14.93 -7.74 -4.04
N ILE A 255 -15.21 -6.82 -4.96
CA ILE A 255 -14.17 -6.07 -5.70
C ILE A 255 -13.35 -5.22 -4.73
N ARG A 256 -13.97 -4.62 -3.71
CA ARG A 256 -13.24 -3.88 -2.66
C ARG A 256 -12.28 -4.75 -1.85
N VAL A 257 -12.62 -6.03 -1.59
CA VAL A 257 -11.66 -6.97 -0.96
C VAL A 257 -10.47 -7.14 -1.87
N ASP A 258 -10.74 -7.48 -3.12
CA ASP A 258 -9.72 -7.80 -4.10
C ASP A 258 -8.75 -6.63 -4.34
N GLU A 259 -9.25 -5.39 -4.43
CA GLU A 259 -8.41 -4.19 -4.51
C GLU A 259 -7.53 -3.99 -3.26
N ILE A 260 -8.07 -4.26 -2.07
CA ILE A 260 -7.30 -4.14 -0.82
C ILE A 260 -6.26 -5.26 -0.71
N ASP A 261 -6.60 -6.48 -1.13
CA ASP A 261 -5.67 -7.61 -1.17
C ASP A 261 -4.52 -7.34 -2.15
N GLY A 262 -4.84 -6.81 -3.34
CA GLY A 262 -3.86 -6.35 -4.32
C GLY A 262 -2.91 -5.30 -3.74
N PHE A 263 -3.42 -4.39 -2.88
CA PHE A 263 -2.59 -3.41 -2.20
C PHE A 263 -1.74 -3.98 -1.05
N LEU A 264 -2.18 -5.07 -0.39
CA LEU A 264 -1.51 -5.68 0.76
C LEU A 264 -0.45 -6.72 0.40
N GLN A 265 -0.58 -7.37 -0.76
CA GLN A 265 0.32 -8.45 -1.14
C GLN A 265 1.71 -7.96 -1.62
N PRO A 266 2.79 -8.67 -1.28
CA PRO A 266 4.07 -8.53 -1.96
C PRO A 266 3.90 -8.98 -3.40
N GLN A 267 4.08 -8.06 -4.33
CA GLN A 267 4.21 -8.37 -5.75
C GLN A 267 5.66 -8.14 -6.18
#